data_AF-A0AAP0EZG5-F1
#
_entry.id   AF-A0AAP0EZG5-F1
#
_cell.length_a   1.000
_cell.length_b   1.000
_cell.length_c   1.000
_cell.angle_alpha   90.00
_cell.angle_beta   90.00
_cell.angle_gamma   90.00
#
_symmetry.space_group_name_H-M   'P 1'
#
loop_
_entity.id
_entity.type
_entity.pdbx_description
1 polymer ?
#
loop_
_entity_poly.entity_id
_entity_poly.type
_entity_poly.pdbx_seq_one_letter_code
_entity_poly.pdbx_strand_id
1 'polypeptide(L)'
;MESTLKQQLHQKKKKWFLLLITSLFFLSLLIILSIFVSHDLSSKPTESQKPIFVESKLRVHTVPSTEHRVPRLAYLISGSIGDGESLKRTLKALYHPLNQYVVHLDLEASAAERMDLLRFVEGNAVFREIGNVRVVVRSNLVTYRGPTMVSNTLHAAAILLKEGGDWDWFINLSASDYPLVTQDDLLHTLSSVPRHLNFIEHTSDIGWKEFQRAKPVIIDPGLYSLQKSDVFWISEKRSVPSAFKLFTGQCSTIPDFDLYCIHLVVELISSSVCC
;
A
#
# COMPACT_ATOMS: atom_id res chain seq x y z
N MET A 1 -42.35 63.42 -17.85
CA MET A 1 -41.86 62.60 -16.72
C MET A 1 -41.20 61.30 -17.18
N GLU A 2 -41.64 60.68 -18.28
CA GLU A 2 -41.06 59.43 -18.80
C GLU A 2 -39.71 59.62 -19.53
N SER A 3 -39.48 60.76 -20.19
CA SER A 3 -38.24 61.06 -20.92
C SER A 3 -37.02 61.27 -20.01
N THR A 4 -37.22 61.93 -18.87
CA THR A 4 -36.17 62.17 -17.85
C THR A 4 -35.78 60.89 -17.12
N LEU A 5 -36.72 59.97 -16.90
CA LEU A 5 -36.43 58.67 -16.29
C LEU A 5 -35.57 57.77 -17.21
N LYS A 6 -35.85 57.79 -18.52
CA LYS A 6 -35.06 57.04 -19.53
C LYS A 6 -33.62 57.58 -19.66
N GLN A 7 -33.43 58.90 -19.57
CA GLN A 7 -32.08 59.50 -19.57
C GLN A 7 -31.27 59.13 -18.32
N GLN A 8 -31.89 59.14 -17.14
CA GLN A 8 -31.24 58.72 -15.89
C GLN A 8 -30.83 57.24 -15.91
N LEU A 9 -31.71 56.36 -16.44
CA LEU A 9 -31.40 54.93 -16.59
C LEU A 9 -30.26 54.70 -17.59
N HIS A 10 -30.22 55.46 -18.68
CA HIS A 10 -29.17 55.38 -19.70
C HIS A 10 -27.81 55.87 -19.16
N GLN A 11 -27.79 56.94 -18.36
CA GLN A 11 -26.57 57.38 -17.68
C GLN A 11 -26.08 56.37 -16.62
N LYS A 12 -27.00 55.77 -15.86
CA LYS A 12 -26.65 54.74 -14.87
C LYS A 12 -26.06 53.51 -15.57
N LYS A 13 -26.68 53.03 -16.65
CA LYS A 13 -26.14 51.93 -17.48
C LYS A 13 -24.76 52.25 -18.06
N LYS A 14 -24.52 53.48 -18.55
CA LYS A 14 -23.19 53.91 -19.02
C LYS A 14 -22.12 53.89 -17.91
N LYS A 15 -22.47 54.31 -16.68
CA LYS A 15 -21.55 54.26 -15.53
C LYS A 15 -21.21 52.82 -15.12
N TRP A 16 -22.20 51.93 -15.06
CA TRP A 16 -21.96 50.51 -14.75
C TRP A 16 -21.20 49.78 -15.85
N PHE A 17 -21.46 50.13 -17.11
CA PHE A 17 -20.73 49.59 -18.26
C PHE A 17 -19.26 50.04 -18.25
N LEU A 18 -18.99 51.30 -17.90
CA LEU A 18 -17.63 51.81 -17.75
C LEU A 18 -16.88 51.11 -16.60
N LEU A 19 -17.55 50.88 -15.46
CA LEU A 19 -16.98 50.13 -14.32
C LEU A 19 -16.70 48.66 -14.66
N LEU A 20 -17.54 48.03 -15.47
CA LEU A 20 -17.33 46.66 -15.93
C LEU A 20 -16.10 46.57 -16.85
N ILE A 21 -15.97 47.51 -17.79
CA ILE A 21 -14.84 47.56 -18.71
C ILE A 21 -13.53 47.82 -17.96
N THR A 22 -13.50 48.76 -17.02
CA THR A 22 -12.29 49.02 -16.24
C THR A 22 -11.90 47.81 -15.40
N SER A 23 -12.86 47.13 -14.76
CA SER A 23 -12.62 45.90 -14.00
C SER A 23 -12.03 44.78 -14.87
N LEU A 24 -12.60 44.55 -16.07
CA LEU A 24 -12.10 43.55 -17.01
C LEU A 24 -10.69 43.88 -17.53
N PHE A 25 -10.38 45.17 -17.73
CA PHE A 25 -9.05 45.61 -18.13
C PHE A 25 -8.00 45.43 -17.02
N PHE A 26 -8.36 45.70 -15.76
CA PHE A 26 -7.47 45.42 -14.62
C PHE A 26 -7.24 43.93 -14.44
N LEU A 27 -8.27 43.10 -14.63
CA LEU A 27 -8.14 41.65 -14.53
C LEU A 27 -7.25 41.07 -15.66
N SER A 28 -7.40 41.56 -16.89
CA SER A 28 -6.55 41.13 -18.00
C SER A 28 -5.10 41.58 -17.81
N LEU A 29 -4.87 42.79 -17.28
CA LEU A 29 -3.53 43.28 -16.96
C LEU A 29 -2.85 42.42 -15.87
N LEU A 30 -3.59 42.01 -14.83
CA LEU A 30 -3.07 41.12 -13.78
C LEU A 30 -2.73 39.72 -14.32
N ILE A 31 -3.52 39.18 -15.24
CA ILE A 31 -3.24 37.89 -15.90
C ILE A 31 -2.00 37.99 -16.81
N ILE A 32 -1.86 39.09 -17.54
CA ILE A 32 -0.67 39.32 -18.37
C ILE A 32 0.58 39.43 -17.48
N LEU A 33 0.49 40.20 -16.39
CA LEU A 33 1.60 40.36 -15.45
C LEU A 33 1.99 39.02 -14.77
N SER A 34 1.04 38.15 -14.45
CA SER A 34 1.34 36.83 -13.87
C SER A 34 2.02 35.90 -14.88
N ILE A 35 1.68 35.98 -16.17
CA ILE A 35 2.37 35.24 -17.24
C ILE A 35 3.80 35.76 -17.43
N PHE A 36 4.02 37.09 -17.41
CA PHE A 36 5.36 37.68 -17.51
C PHE A 36 6.25 37.34 -16.30
N VAL A 37 5.71 37.37 -15.07
CA VAL A 37 6.44 36.95 -13.86
C VAL A 37 6.73 35.44 -13.87
N SER A 38 5.87 34.63 -14.47
CA SER A 38 6.08 33.18 -14.59
C SER A 38 7.14 32.82 -15.64
N HIS A 39 7.30 33.64 -16.69
CA HIS A 39 8.31 33.42 -17.72
C HIS A 39 9.73 33.81 -17.28
N ASP A 40 9.90 34.80 -16.39
CA ASP A 40 11.22 35.29 -15.96
C ASP A 40 11.84 34.50 -14.79
N LEU A 41 11.07 33.58 -14.17
CA LEU A 41 11.61 32.59 -13.22
C LEU A 41 11.99 31.24 -13.88
N SER A 42 11.79 31.09 -15.20
CA SER A 42 12.12 29.86 -15.93
C SER A 42 13.36 30.02 -16.80
N SER A 43 14.45 30.50 -16.22
CA SER A 43 15.80 30.30 -16.78
C SER A 43 16.86 30.34 -15.69
N LYS A 44 16.84 29.34 -14.80
CA LYS A 44 18.06 28.87 -14.14
C LYS A 44 18.28 27.42 -14.56
N PRO A 45 19.46 27.05 -15.08
CA PRO A 45 19.82 25.65 -15.23
C PRO A 45 20.04 25.13 -13.81
N THR A 46 19.02 24.48 -13.25
CA THR A 46 19.19 23.67 -12.05
C THR A 46 20.11 22.54 -12.44
N GLU A 47 21.31 22.50 -11.85
CA GLU A 47 22.17 21.34 -11.87
C GLU A 47 21.31 20.09 -11.65
N SER A 48 21.47 19.12 -12.56
CA SER A 48 20.92 17.78 -12.46
C SER A 48 21.35 17.16 -11.12
N GLN A 49 20.59 17.43 -10.05
CA GLN A 49 20.56 16.56 -8.89
C GLN A 49 19.91 15.27 -9.36
N LYS A 50 20.76 14.31 -9.73
CA LYS A 50 20.37 12.92 -9.89
C LYS A 50 19.53 12.57 -8.66
N PRO A 51 18.32 12.00 -8.80
CA PRO A 51 17.61 11.48 -7.64
C PRO A 51 18.58 10.55 -6.91
N ILE A 52 18.76 10.77 -5.59
CA ILE A 52 19.57 9.89 -4.75
C ILE A 52 18.81 8.57 -4.68
N PHE A 53 19.05 7.74 -5.68
CA PHE A 53 18.63 6.36 -5.71
C PHE A 53 19.63 5.58 -4.85
N VAL A 54 19.10 4.85 -3.87
CA VAL A 54 19.87 4.20 -2.80
C VAL A 54 20.78 3.09 -3.36
N GLU A 55 20.52 2.65 -4.60
CA GLU A 55 21.35 1.76 -5.41
C GLU A 55 22.81 2.18 -5.45
N SER A 56 23.09 3.49 -5.50
CA SER A 56 24.47 4.00 -5.51
C SER A 56 25.24 3.75 -4.20
N LYS A 57 24.52 3.46 -3.11
CA LYS A 57 25.09 3.12 -1.79
C LYS A 57 25.00 1.63 -1.46
N LEU A 58 24.23 0.85 -2.21
CA LEU A 58 24.26 -0.61 -2.13
C LEU A 58 25.53 -1.10 -2.84
N ARG A 59 26.66 -1.10 -2.12
CA ARG A 59 27.79 -1.98 -2.47
C ARG A 59 27.31 -3.41 -2.24
N VAL A 60 26.66 -3.99 -3.25
CA VAL A 60 26.36 -5.41 -3.27
C VAL A 60 27.70 -6.13 -3.34
N HIS A 61 28.22 -6.52 -2.17
CA HIS A 61 29.29 -7.48 -2.12
C HIS A 61 28.72 -8.76 -2.74
N THR A 62 29.18 -9.08 -3.95
CA THR A 62 28.90 -10.35 -4.61
C THR A 62 29.59 -11.43 -3.80
N VAL A 63 28.95 -11.86 -2.71
CA VAL A 63 29.24 -13.17 -2.15
C VAL A 63 28.91 -14.15 -3.27
N PRO A 64 29.81 -15.05 -3.68
CA PRO A 64 29.46 -16.09 -4.62
C PRO A 64 28.36 -16.91 -3.95
N SER A 65 27.12 -16.65 -4.33
CA SER A 65 25.99 -17.46 -3.91
C SER A 65 26.20 -18.82 -4.56
N THR A 66 26.64 -19.79 -3.78
CA THR A 66 26.85 -21.18 -4.18
C THR A 66 25.55 -21.89 -4.59
N GLU A 67 24.41 -21.21 -4.61
CA GLU A 67 23.13 -21.78 -4.99
C GLU A 67 22.55 -21.06 -6.21
N HIS A 68 22.85 -21.59 -7.40
CA HIS A 68 22.19 -21.28 -8.68
C HIS A 68 20.73 -21.77 -8.72
N ARG A 69 20.03 -21.80 -7.59
CA ARG A 69 18.67 -22.32 -7.50
C ARG A 69 17.66 -21.19 -7.73
N VAL A 70 16.65 -21.48 -8.55
CA VAL A 70 15.49 -20.61 -8.75
C VAL A 70 14.85 -20.28 -7.40
N PRO A 71 14.60 -19.00 -7.09
CA PRO A 71 14.02 -18.64 -5.80
C PRO A 71 12.62 -19.23 -5.62
N ARG A 72 12.22 -19.36 -4.35
CA ARG A 72 10.88 -19.79 -3.95
C ARG A 72 10.22 -18.67 -3.17
N LEU A 73 9.06 -18.22 -3.65
CA LEU A 73 8.30 -17.15 -3.03
C LEU A 73 7.18 -17.72 -2.16
N ALA A 74 6.93 -17.07 -1.03
CA ALA A 74 5.84 -17.40 -0.13
C ALA A 74 4.84 -16.23 -0.11
N TYR A 75 3.61 -16.48 -0.53
CA TYR A 75 2.57 -15.47 -0.65
C TYR A 75 1.54 -15.60 0.47
N LEU A 76 1.19 -14.48 1.08
CA LEU A 76 -0.10 -14.29 1.72
C LEU A 76 -1.01 -13.52 0.76
N ILE A 77 -2.20 -14.04 0.49
CA ILE A 77 -3.24 -13.31 -0.24
C ILE A 77 -4.47 -13.23 0.67
N SER A 78 -4.77 -12.02 1.15
CA SER A 78 -5.86 -11.77 2.11
C SER A 78 -7.04 -11.03 1.48
N GLY A 79 -8.26 -11.26 1.95
CA GLY A 79 -9.43 -10.50 1.54
C GLY A 79 -10.50 -10.43 2.63
N SER A 80 -11.51 -9.61 2.38
CA SER A 80 -12.66 -9.41 3.27
C SER A 80 -13.96 -9.82 2.56
N ILE A 81 -15.10 -9.44 3.14
CA ILE A 81 -16.43 -9.62 2.53
C ILE A 81 -16.46 -9.23 1.03
N GLY A 82 -16.92 -10.14 0.18
CA GLY A 82 -17.08 -9.90 -1.26
C GLY A 82 -15.81 -10.12 -2.10
N ASP A 83 -14.66 -10.37 -1.46
CA ASP A 83 -13.38 -10.56 -2.16
C ASP A 83 -13.14 -11.99 -2.66
N GLY A 84 -14.06 -12.94 -2.41
CA GLY A 84 -13.86 -14.35 -2.73
C GLY A 84 -13.43 -14.62 -4.17
N GLU A 85 -14.08 -14.00 -5.17
CA GLU A 85 -13.69 -14.16 -6.58
C GLU A 85 -12.37 -13.44 -6.91
N SER A 86 -12.14 -12.26 -6.33
CA SER A 86 -10.91 -11.50 -6.50
C SER A 86 -9.70 -12.29 -5.97
N LEU A 87 -9.82 -12.92 -4.81
CA LEU A 87 -8.81 -13.83 -4.25
C LEU A 87 -8.50 -15.01 -5.17
N LYS A 88 -9.52 -15.69 -5.69
CA LYS A 88 -9.33 -16.81 -6.63
C LYS A 88 -8.61 -16.36 -7.89
N ARG A 89 -9.01 -15.21 -8.44
CA ARG A 89 -8.40 -14.60 -9.63
C ARG A 89 -6.93 -14.28 -9.38
N THR A 90 -6.62 -13.61 -8.28
CA THR A 90 -5.25 -13.22 -7.92
C THR A 90 -4.37 -14.45 -7.64
N LEU A 91 -4.88 -15.45 -6.91
CA LEU A 91 -4.17 -16.72 -6.70
C LEU A 91 -3.82 -17.40 -8.03
N LYS A 92 -4.78 -17.50 -8.97
CA LYS A 92 -4.53 -18.09 -10.29
C LYS A 92 -3.44 -17.34 -11.06
N ALA A 93 -3.46 -16.01 -11.02
CA ALA A 93 -2.47 -15.18 -11.72
C ALA A 93 -1.06 -15.30 -11.13
N LEU A 94 -0.96 -15.56 -9.83
CA LEU A 94 0.31 -15.70 -9.12
C LEU A 94 0.82 -17.14 -9.05
N TYR A 95 0.02 -18.14 -9.43
CA TYR A 95 0.34 -19.53 -9.16
C TYR A 95 1.58 -20.01 -9.93
N HIS A 96 2.52 -20.61 -9.19
CA HIS A 96 3.70 -21.28 -9.71
C HIS A 96 4.04 -22.46 -8.78
N PRO A 97 4.39 -23.65 -9.31
CA PRO A 97 4.58 -24.87 -8.50
C PRO A 97 5.73 -24.79 -7.48
N LEU A 98 6.73 -23.93 -7.69
CA LEU A 98 7.85 -23.75 -6.75
C LEU A 98 7.49 -22.93 -5.51
N ASN A 99 6.47 -22.07 -5.62
CA ASN A 99 6.09 -21.10 -4.60
C ASN A 99 5.15 -21.72 -3.57
N GLN A 100 4.91 -21.00 -2.47
CA GLN A 100 3.99 -21.37 -1.40
C GLN A 100 2.92 -20.30 -1.23
N TYR A 101 1.70 -20.71 -0.92
CA TYR A 101 0.56 -19.79 -0.81
C TYR A 101 -0.25 -20.06 0.45
N VAL A 102 -0.54 -18.99 1.18
CA VAL A 102 -1.59 -18.93 2.20
C VAL A 102 -2.65 -17.95 1.72
N VAL A 103 -3.88 -18.44 1.68
CA VAL A 103 -5.05 -17.66 1.27
C VAL A 103 -5.95 -17.48 2.49
N HIS A 104 -6.30 -16.24 2.78
CA HIS A 104 -7.12 -15.88 3.93
C HIS A 104 -8.29 -15.02 3.47
N LEU A 105 -9.49 -15.39 3.91
CA LEU A 105 -10.69 -14.58 3.80
C LEU A 105 -11.17 -14.35 5.23
N ASP A 106 -11.32 -13.09 5.64
CA ASP A 106 -11.56 -12.72 7.04
C ASP A 106 -12.94 -13.15 7.57
N LEU A 107 -13.19 -12.95 8.86
CA LEU A 107 -14.47 -13.31 9.49
C LEU A 107 -15.65 -12.40 9.10
N GLU A 108 -15.41 -11.27 8.44
CA GLU A 108 -16.50 -10.45 7.91
C GLU A 108 -17.17 -11.14 6.72
N ALA A 109 -16.39 -11.89 5.94
CA ALA A 109 -16.94 -12.72 4.88
C ALA A 109 -17.82 -13.86 5.41
N SER A 110 -18.92 -14.10 4.70
CA SER A 110 -19.88 -15.13 5.07
C SER A 110 -19.23 -16.53 5.13
N ALA A 111 -19.78 -17.41 5.96
CA ALA A 111 -19.33 -18.80 6.01
C ALA A 111 -19.43 -19.48 4.63
N ALA A 112 -20.46 -19.16 3.86
CA ALA A 112 -20.65 -19.68 2.50
C ALA A 112 -19.50 -19.26 1.57
N GLU A 113 -19.10 -17.99 1.61
CA GLU A 113 -18.00 -17.45 0.80
C GLU A 113 -16.65 -18.10 1.17
N ARG A 114 -16.37 -18.24 2.47
CA ARG A 114 -15.17 -18.94 2.97
C ARG A 114 -15.14 -20.42 2.57
N MET A 115 -16.29 -21.09 2.63
CA MET A 115 -16.40 -22.50 2.19
C MET A 115 -16.34 -22.66 0.68
N ASP A 116 -16.75 -21.66 -0.07
CA ASP A 116 -16.58 -21.64 -1.52
C ASP A 116 -15.10 -21.48 -1.92
N LEU A 117 -14.35 -20.62 -1.23
CA LEU A 117 -12.90 -20.51 -1.39
C LEU A 117 -12.18 -21.83 -1.07
N LEU A 118 -12.54 -22.49 0.03
CA LEU A 118 -11.96 -23.78 0.41
C LEU A 118 -12.23 -24.85 -0.66
N ARG A 119 -13.50 -24.99 -1.09
CA ARG A 119 -13.88 -25.93 -2.15
C ARG A 119 -13.17 -25.65 -3.47
N PHE A 120 -12.96 -24.38 -3.81
CA PHE A 120 -12.19 -24.00 -4.99
C PHE A 120 -10.74 -24.50 -4.92
N VAL A 121 -10.08 -24.36 -3.77
CA VAL A 121 -8.69 -24.81 -3.60
C VAL A 121 -8.60 -26.34 -3.60
N GLU A 122 -9.46 -27.02 -2.84
CA GLU A 122 -9.48 -28.50 -2.75
C GLU A 122 -9.92 -29.17 -4.06
N GLY A 123 -10.79 -28.50 -4.82
CA GLY A 123 -11.29 -28.97 -6.10
C GLY A 123 -10.32 -28.78 -7.27
N ASN A 124 -9.27 -27.97 -7.10
CA ASN A 124 -8.27 -27.76 -8.14
C ASN A 124 -7.23 -28.90 -8.13
N ALA A 125 -7.18 -29.66 -9.24
CA ALA A 125 -6.28 -30.81 -9.36
C ALA A 125 -4.81 -30.45 -9.17
N VAL A 126 -4.36 -29.31 -9.71
CA VAL A 126 -2.95 -28.87 -9.64
C VAL A 126 -2.60 -28.48 -8.21
N PHE A 127 -3.46 -27.73 -7.52
CA PHE A 127 -3.21 -27.33 -6.15
C PHE A 127 -3.15 -28.53 -5.20
N ARG A 128 -4.01 -29.53 -5.44
CA ARG A 128 -4.04 -30.76 -4.65
C ARG A 128 -2.83 -31.66 -4.91
N GLU A 129 -2.40 -31.77 -6.17
CA GLU A 129 -1.24 -32.58 -6.55
C GLU A 129 0.06 -31.99 -5.99
N ILE A 130 0.25 -30.67 -6.13
CA ILE A 130 1.47 -30.00 -5.65
C ILE A 130 1.44 -29.74 -4.14
N GLY A 131 0.25 -29.51 -3.56
CA GLY A 131 0.08 -29.30 -2.12
C GLY A 131 0.66 -27.98 -1.59
N ASN A 132 0.82 -26.97 -2.45
CA ASN A 132 1.47 -25.70 -2.10
C ASN A 132 0.51 -24.53 -1.82
N VAL A 133 -0.80 -24.76 -1.82
CA VAL A 133 -1.83 -23.75 -1.50
C VAL A 133 -2.58 -24.15 -0.24
N ARG A 134 -2.62 -23.27 0.76
CA ARG A 134 -3.29 -23.49 2.04
C ARG A 134 -4.34 -22.40 2.27
N VAL A 135 -5.52 -22.81 2.74
CA VAL A 135 -6.59 -21.87 3.11
C VAL A 135 -6.65 -21.77 4.63
N VAL A 136 -6.68 -20.55 5.17
CA VAL A 136 -6.88 -20.33 6.61
C VAL A 136 -8.34 -20.59 6.95
N VAL A 137 -8.65 -21.81 7.42
CA VAL A 137 -10.03 -22.24 7.72
C VAL A 137 -10.60 -21.49 8.93
N ARG A 138 -9.78 -21.34 9.99
CA ARG A 138 -10.13 -20.54 11.17
C ARG A 138 -9.71 -19.09 10.91
N SER A 139 -10.55 -18.40 10.14
CA SER A 139 -10.34 -16.99 9.82
C SER A 139 -10.25 -16.12 11.06
N ASN A 140 -9.34 -15.15 11.03
CA ASN A 140 -9.31 -14.03 11.97
C ASN A 140 -10.22 -12.91 11.47
N LEU A 141 -10.71 -12.06 12.38
CA LEU A 141 -11.31 -10.78 12.00
C LEU A 141 -10.18 -9.76 11.80
N VAL A 142 -10.21 -9.02 10.68
CA VAL A 142 -9.14 -8.08 10.33
C VAL A 142 -9.70 -6.66 10.26
N THR A 143 -9.31 -5.82 11.21
CA THR A 143 -9.70 -4.42 11.27
C THR A 143 -8.70 -3.57 10.49
N TYR A 144 -9.20 -2.70 9.60
CA TYR A 144 -8.35 -1.77 8.89
C TYR A 144 -7.65 -0.80 9.86
N ARG A 145 -6.34 -0.56 9.65
CA ARG A 145 -5.43 0.18 10.56
C ARG A 145 -5.26 -0.43 11.95
N GLY A 146 -5.86 -1.59 12.22
CA GLY A 146 -5.73 -2.30 13.48
C GLY A 146 -4.53 -3.25 13.54
N PRO A 147 -4.01 -3.56 14.74
CA PRO A 147 -3.03 -4.62 14.97
C PRO A 147 -3.45 -6.00 14.45
N THR A 148 -4.76 -6.28 14.31
CA THR A 148 -5.25 -7.53 13.70
C THR A 148 -4.75 -7.74 12.26
N MET A 149 -4.49 -6.66 11.51
CA MET A 149 -3.87 -6.74 10.19
C MET A 149 -2.46 -7.35 10.25
N VAL A 150 -1.63 -6.89 11.20
CA VAL A 150 -0.28 -7.44 11.41
C VAL A 150 -0.37 -8.86 11.96
N SER A 151 -1.30 -9.12 12.88
CA SER A 151 -1.53 -10.45 13.43
C SER A 151 -1.88 -11.47 12.34
N ASN A 152 -2.69 -11.08 11.35
CA ASN A 152 -3.02 -11.92 10.20
C ASN A 152 -1.78 -12.27 9.37
N THR A 153 -0.94 -11.27 9.07
CA THR A 153 0.33 -11.47 8.36
C THR A 153 1.26 -12.43 9.10
N LEU A 154 1.41 -12.25 10.42
CA LEU A 154 2.22 -13.12 11.26
C LEU A 154 1.66 -14.55 11.34
N HIS A 155 0.33 -14.69 11.38
CA HIS A 155 -0.32 -16.01 11.34
C HIS A 155 -0.01 -16.75 10.03
N ALA A 156 -0.11 -16.07 8.88
CA ALA A 156 0.23 -16.67 7.60
C ALA A 156 1.71 -17.05 7.50
N ALA A 157 2.61 -16.17 7.95
CA ALA A 157 4.04 -16.46 8.00
C ALA A 157 4.33 -17.68 8.89
N ALA A 158 3.66 -17.81 10.04
CA ALA A 158 3.81 -18.96 10.92
C ALA A 158 3.37 -20.28 10.25
N ILE A 159 2.27 -20.26 9.48
CA ILE A 159 1.84 -21.41 8.68
C ILE A 159 2.91 -21.78 7.64
N LEU A 160 3.44 -20.79 6.92
CA LEU A 160 4.44 -21.01 5.87
C LEU A 160 5.78 -21.51 6.42
N LEU A 161 6.20 -21.06 7.60
CA LEU A 161 7.40 -21.56 8.28
C LEU A 161 7.23 -22.98 8.79
N LYS A 162 6.04 -23.33 9.28
CA LYS A 162 5.78 -24.66 9.83
C LYS A 162 5.53 -25.71 8.74
N GLU A 163 4.82 -25.33 7.68
CA GLU A 163 4.25 -26.29 6.72
C GLU A 163 4.68 -26.02 5.27
N GLY A 164 5.18 -24.82 4.95
CA GLY A 164 5.54 -24.40 3.59
C GLY A 164 6.92 -24.88 3.11
N GLY A 165 7.74 -25.41 4.01
CA GLY A 165 9.14 -25.77 3.71
C GLY A 165 10.01 -24.54 3.42
N ASP A 166 11.11 -24.73 2.69
CA ASP A 166 12.06 -23.65 2.42
C ASP A 166 11.53 -22.65 1.37
N TRP A 167 11.55 -21.37 1.71
CA TRP A 167 11.25 -20.27 0.79
C TRP A 167 12.19 -19.10 1.09
N ASP A 168 12.44 -18.28 0.06
CA ASP A 168 13.45 -17.22 0.12
C ASP A 168 12.85 -15.88 0.55
N TRP A 169 11.63 -15.58 0.10
CA TRP A 169 10.97 -14.30 0.36
C TRP A 169 9.48 -14.46 0.62
N PHE A 170 8.99 -13.66 1.57
CA PHE A 170 7.57 -13.56 1.91
C PHE A 170 6.96 -12.29 1.31
N ILE A 171 5.82 -12.42 0.64
CA ILE A 171 5.11 -11.32 -0.02
C ILE A 171 3.67 -11.31 0.50
N ASN A 172 3.27 -10.20 1.13
CA ASN A 172 1.89 -9.96 1.55
C ASN A 172 1.13 -9.18 0.47
N LEU A 173 -0.04 -9.70 0.10
CA LEU A 173 -0.96 -9.15 -0.89
C LEU A 173 -2.40 -9.18 -0.34
N SER A 174 -3.26 -8.31 -0.85
CA SER A 174 -4.73 -8.44 -0.69
C SER A 174 -5.48 -8.65 -2.00
N ALA A 175 -6.79 -8.86 -1.93
CA ALA A 175 -7.59 -9.41 -3.03
C ALA A 175 -7.66 -8.56 -4.31
N SER A 176 -7.55 -7.24 -4.18
CA SER A 176 -7.44 -6.31 -5.32
C SER A 176 -6.01 -6.07 -5.82
N ASP A 177 -4.98 -6.74 -5.27
CA ASP A 177 -3.66 -6.78 -5.90
C ASP A 177 -3.73 -7.54 -7.21
N TYR A 178 -2.83 -7.18 -8.13
CA TYR A 178 -2.63 -7.97 -9.33
C TYR A 178 -1.18 -7.90 -9.85
N PRO A 179 -0.56 -9.03 -10.22
CA PRO A 179 0.79 -9.02 -10.75
C PRO A 179 0.85 -8.28 -12.10
N LEU A 180 1.82 -7.39 -12.24
CA LEU A 180 2.14 -6.69 -13.50
C LEU A 180 3.23 -7.40 -14.32
N VAL A 181 3.89 -8.38 -13.72
CA VAL A 181 4.94 -9.20 -14.33
C VAL A 181 4.57 -10.68 -14.17
N THR A 182 5.05 -11.52 -15.08
CA THR A 182 4.85 -12.97 -14.96
C THR A 182 5.65 -13.54 -13.79
N GLN A 183 5.25 -14.71 -13.28
CA GLN A 183 6.01 -15.39 -12.22
C GLN A 183 7.41 -15.78 -12.70
N ASP A 184 7.55 -16.24 -13.93
CA ASP A 184 8.83 -16.64 -14.49
C ASP A 184 9.81 -15.45 -14.58
N ASP A 185 9.33 -14.29 -15.06
CA ASP A 185 10.14 -13.06 -15.15
C ASP A 185 10.54 -12.54 -13.76
N LEU A 186 9.62 -12.63 -12.78
CA LEU A 186 9.89 -12.25 -11.40
C LEU A 186 10.96 -13.17 -10.78
N LEU A 187 10.81 -14.49 -10.92
CA LEU A 187 11.76 -15.47 -10.41
C LEU A 187 13.13 -15.33 -11.08
N HIS A 188 13.16 -15.08 -12.39
CA HIS A 188 14.38 -14.81 -13.13
C HIS A 188 15.08 -13.54 -12.62
N THR A 189 14.35 -12.44 -12.46
CA THR A 189 14.91 -11.18 -11.94
C THR A 189 15.43 -11.33 -10.52
N LEU A 190 14.67 -12.00 -9.66
CA LEU A 190 15.08 -12.27 -8.29
C LEU A 190 16.23 -13.27 -8.19
N SER A 191 16.49 -14.10 -9.21
CA SER A 191 17.60 -15.06 -9.19
C SER A 191 18.97 -14.40 -8.98
N SER A 192 19.17 -13.17 -9.49
CA SER A 192 20.40 -12.39 -9.30
C SER A 192 20.46 -11.59 -8.01
N VAL A 193 19.35 -11.53 -7.26
CA VAL A 193 19.28 -10.76 -6.01
C VAL A 193 19.77 -11.63 -4.85
N PRO A 194 20.69 -11.13 -4.00
CA PRO A 194 21.09 -11.83 -2.78
C PRO A 194 19.91 -12.10 -1.85
N ARG A 195 19.75 -13.36 -1.42
CA ARG A 195 18.61 -13.85 -0.61
C ARG A 195 18.47 -13.18 0.77
N HIS A 196 19.55 -12.62 1.30
CA HIS A 196 19.55 -11.96 2.61
C HIS A 196 19.00 -10.52 2.59
N LEU A 197 18.55 -10.02 1.43
CA LEU A 197 18.00 -8.68 1.30
C LEU A 197 16.48 -8.67 1.48
N ASN A 198 16.00 -7.58 2.10
CA ASN A 198 14.58 -7.27 2.26
C ASN A 198 14.21 -6.03 1.45
N PHE A 199 13.01 -6.04 0.88
CA PHE A 199 12.47 -4.97 0.04
C PHE A 199 11.34 -4.25 0.79
N ILE A 200 11.71 -3.27 1.61
CA ILE A 200 10.78 -2.51 2.44
C ILE A 200 10.92 -1.04 2.09
N GLU A 201 9.84 -0.41 1.62
CA GLU A 201 9.81 1.04 1.47
C GLU A 201 9.70 1.69 2.86
N HIS A 202 10.66 2.52 3.23
CA HIS A 202 10.65 3.20 4.51
C HIS A 202 11.26 4.60 4.43
N THR A 203 10.79 5.50 5.30
CA THR A 203 11.43 6.77 5.61
C THR A 203 11.59 6.93 7.11
N SER A 204 12.73 7.48 7.52
CA SER A 204 12.95 7.87 8.91
C SER A 204 12.49 9.30 9.21
N ASP A 205 12.01 10.03 8.20
CA ASP A 205 11.38 11.33 8.38
C ASP A 205 9.89 11.13 8.69
N ILE A 206 9.59 11.17 9.98
CA ILE A 206 8.25 10.87 10.51
C ILE A 206 7.36 12.11 10.47
N GLY A 207 7.94 13.30 10.63
CA GLY A 207 7.22 14.59 10.64
C GLY A 207 5.91 14.55 11.44
N TRP A 208 4.81 14.93 10.77
CA TRP A 208 3.46 14.94 11.37
C TRP A 208 2.95 13.56 11.79
N LYS A 209 3.46 12.46 11.21
CA LYS A 209 3.02 11.09 11.51
C LYS A 209 3.37 10.69 12.94
N GLU A 210 4.32 11.35 13.60
CA GLU A 210 4.68 11.05 15.00
C GLU A 210 3.46 11.29 15.91
N PHE A 211 2.80 12.43 15.73
CA PHE A 211 1.63 12.80 16.52
C PHE A 211 0.38 12.01 16.15
N GLN A 212 0.27 11.54 14.90
CA GLN A 212 -0.90 10.81 14.42
C GLN A 212 -0.79 9.28 14.50
N ARG A 213 0.42 8.71 14.57
CA ARG A 213 0.64 7.26 14.53
C ARG A 213 1.53 6.74 15.65
N ALA A 214 2.50 7.51 16.15
CA ALA A 214 3.42 7.03 17.18
C ALA A 214 2.90 7.28 18.61
N LYS A 215 2.27 8.43 18.85
CA LYS A 215 1.77 8.83 20.18
C LYS A 215 0.37 8.31 20.54
N PRO A 216 -0.59 8.17 19.60
CA PRO A 216 -1.91 7.69 19.96
C PRO A 216 -1.90 6.23 20.43
N VAL A 217 -2.86 5.89 21.28
CA VAL A 217 -3.14 4.51 21.67
C VAL A 217 -4.48 4.11 21.05
N ILE A 218 -4.50 2.96 20.39
CA ILE A 218 -5.67 2.41 19.72
C ILE A 218 -6.09 1.09 20.37
N ILE A 219 -7.39 0.84 20.39
CA ILE A 219 -7.97 -0.46 20.72
C ILE A 219 -8.53 -1.05 19.44
N ASP A 220 -8.16 -2.29 19.16
CA ASP A 220 -8.71 -3.06 18.04
C ASP A 220 -9.82 -3.99 18.51
N PRO A 221 -11.08 -3.72 18.16
CA PRO A 221 -12.21 -4.55 18.56
C PRO A 221 -12.10 -5.97 18.01
N GLY A 222 -11.42 -6.17 16.89
CA GLY A 222 -11.23 -7.48 16.28
C GLY A 222 -10.40 -8.46 17.12
N LEU A 223 -9.77 -7.99 18.21
CA LEU A 223 -9.08 -8.86 19.16
C LEU A 223 -10.01 -9.52 20.18
N TYR A 224 -11.19 -8.96 20.45
CA TYR A 224 -12.09 -9.46 21.50
C TYR A 224 -13.57 -9.55 21.09
N SER A 225 -13.95 -9.01 19.93
CA SER A 225 -15.31 -9.02 19.39
C SER A 225 -15.35 -9.78 18.06
N LEU A 226 -16.48 -10.44 17.80
CA LEU A 226 -16.79 -11.05 16.50
C LEU A 226 -17.50 -10.08 15.54
N GLN A 227 -17.98 -8.96 16.05
CA GLN A 227 -18.59 -7.91 15.24
C GLN A 227 -17.50 -6.94 14.79
N LYS A 228 -17.35 -6.78 13.47
CA LYS A 228 -16.39 -5.85 12.89
C LYS A 228 -16.80 -4.41 13.18
N SER A 229 -15.83 -3.62 13.64
CA SER A 229 -15.95 -2.19 13.84
C SER A 229 -14.58 -1.55 13.67
N ASP A 230 -14.54 -0.26 13.39
CA ASP A 230 -13.29 0.49 13.30
C ASP A 230 -12.52 0.51 14.63
N VAL A 231 -11.22 0.81 14.52
CA VAL A 231 -10.36 1.00 15.69
C VAL A 231 -10.85 2.16 16.57
N PHE A 232 -10.83 1.97 17.88
CA PHE A 232 -11.14 3.02 18.83
C PHE A 232 -9.87 3.77 19.21
N TRP A 233 -9.94 5.09 19.17
CA TRP A 233 -8.87 5.97 19.60
C TRP A 233 -9.10 6.36 21.05
N ILE A 234 -8.10 6.13 21.90
CA ILE A 234 -8.13 6.55 23.30
C ILE A 234 -7.69 8.03 23.38
N SER A 235 -8.27 8.79 24.30
CA SER A 235 -7.91 10.20 24.55
C SER A 235 -6.46 10.38 24.99
N GLU A 236 -6.00 9.45 25.83
CA GLU A 236 -4.66 9.37 26.39
C GLU A 236 -3.64 8.99 25.31
N LYS A 237 -2.50 9.68 25.35
CA LYS A 237 -1.39 9.47 24.44
C LYS A 237 -0.18 8.96 25.22
N ARG A 238 0.63 8.13 24.57
CA ARG A 238 1.92 7.68 25.10
C ARG A 238 3.06 8.55 24.57
N SER A 239 4.20 8.49 25.25
CA SER A 239 5.46 9.02 24.71
C SER A 239 5.96 8.18 23.53
N VAL A 240 6.78 8.80 22.69
CA VAL A 240 7.46 8.08 21.61
C VAL A 240 8.52 7.16 22.22
N PRO A 241 8.64 5.90 21.77
CA PRO A 241 9.67 5.00 22.28
C PRO A 241 11.06 5.57 21.98
N SER A 242 11.95 5.55 22.98
CA SER A 242 13.33 6.05 22.84
C SER A 242 14.36 4.93 22.59
N ALA A 243 13.97 3.67 22.79
CA ALA A 243 14.86 2.52 22.65
C ALA A 243 15.22 2.18 21.20
N PHE A 244 14.43 2.65 20.23
CA PHE A 244 14.64 2.37 18.81
C PHE A 244 14.17 3.53 17.95
N LYS A 245 14.72 3.64 16.74
CA LYS A 245 14.29 4.62 15.76
C LYS A 245 13.03 4.14 15.07
N LEU A 246 12.00 4.99 15.02
CA LEU A 246 10.80 4.71 14.25
C LEU A 246 11.05 5.00 12.76
N PHE A 247 10.54 4.12 11.91
CA PHE A 247 10.46 4.31 10.48
C PHE A 247 8.99 4.24 10.07
N THR A 248 8.63 4.97 9.02
CA THR A 248 7.29 4.87 8.42
C THR A 248 7.44 4.50 6.96
N GLY A 249 6.72 3.48 6.51
CA GLY A 249 6.59 3.13 5.10
C GLY A 249 5.29 3.68 4.53
N GLN A 250 5.16 3.62 3.20
CA GLN A 250 3.86 3.78 2.57
C GLN A 250 3.08 2.47 2.62
N CYS A 251 1.76 2.59 2.52
CA CYS A 251 0.91 1.52 2.01
C CYS A 251 0.31 1.89 0.64
N SER A 252 1.14 2.53 -0.18
CA SER A 252 0.87 3.33 -1.39
C SER A 252 0.44 4.78 -1.18
N THR A 253 0.78 5.61 -2.17
CA THR A 253 0.41 7.03 -2.36
C THR A 253 -0.38 7.20 -3.66
N ILE A 254 -1.71 7.15 -3.61
CA ILE A 254 -2.60 7.87 -4.54
C ILE A 254 -3.86 8.29 -3.74
N PRO A 255 -4.34 9.55 -3.79
CA PRO A 255 -5.42 10.03 -2.91
C PRO A 255 -6.83 9.50 -3.25
N ASP A 256 -7.02 8.84 -4.39
CA ASP A 256 -8.38 8.54 -4.92
C ASP A 256 -8.59 7.08 -5.38
N PHE A 257 -7.67 6.17 -5.08
CA PHE A 257 -7.90 4.74 -5.32
C PHE A 257 -7.28 3.92 -4.20
N ASP A 258 -8.12 3.14 -3.51
CA ASP A 258 -7.70 2.11 -2.56
C ASP A 258 -6.92 1.02 -3.31
N LEU A 259 -5.60 1.21 -3.47
CA LEU A 259 -4.72 0.22 -4.07
C LEU A 259 -3.32 0.19 -3.43
N TYR A 260 -3.14 -0.81 -2.56
CA TYR A 260 -2.02 -1.76 -2.46
C TYR A 260 -0.60 -1.42 -1.97
N CYS A 261 -0.30 -2.01 -0.80
CA CYS A 261 1.02 -2.37 -0.28
C CYS A 261 1.55 -3.67 -0.93
N ILE A 262 2.71 -3.65 -1.59
CA ILE A 262 3.60 -4.83 -1.58
C ILE A 262 4.44 -4.72 -0.31
N HIS A 263 4.11 -5.49 0.72
CA HIS A 263 5.00 -5.67 1.88
C HIS A 263 5.79 -6.96 1.67
N LEU A 264 7.04 -6.85 1.22
CA LEU A 264 8.01 -7.93 1.37
C LEU A 264 8.60 -7.82 2.78
N VAL A 265 7.92 -8.45 3.75
CA VAL A 265 8.36 -8.48 5.15
C VAL A 265 8.93 -9.86 5.44
N VAL A 266 10.26 -9.94 5.57
CA VAL A 266 10.90 -10.94 6.43
C VAL A 266 12.00 -10.25 7.23
N GLU A 267 11.59 -9.54 8.27
CA GLU A 267 12.50 -9.37 9.39
C GLU A 267 11.71 -9.59 10.67
N LEU A 268 11.58 -10.86 11.06
CA LEU A 268 11.29 -11.23 12.45
C LEU A 268 11.78 -12.61 12.87
N ILE A 269 12.35 -13.46 12.00
CA ILE A 269 12.79 -14.81 12.42
C ILE A 269 14.11 -15.19 11.75
N SER A 270 15.21 -14.53 12.14
CA SER A 270 16.55 -15.12 11.93
C SER A 270 17.62 -14.74 12.97
N SER A 271 17.32 -13.96 14.02
CA SER A 271 18.37 -13.50 14.95
C SER A 271 18.05 -13.65 16.46
N SER A 272 17.12 -14.52 16.87
CA SER A 272 16.90 -14.76 18.31
C SER A 272 16.46 -16.19 18.68
N VAL A 273 16.95 -17.20 17.95
CA VAL A 273 17.04 -18.58 18.47
C VAL A 273 18.51 -18.94 18.54
N CYS A 274 19.20 -18.29 19.46
CA CYS A 274 20.48 -18.71 20.05
C CYS A 274 20.67 -17.86 21.32
N CYS A 275 20.67 -18.55 22.45
CA CYS A 275 20.69 -18.11 23.85
C CYS A 275 19.31 -17.89 24.49
#